data_AF-A0A2P2CF51-F1
#
_entry.id   AF-A0A2P2CF51-F1
#
_cell.length_a   1.000
_cell.length_b   1.000
_cell.length_c   1.000
_cell.angle_alpha   90.00
_cell.angle_beta   90.00
_cell.angle_gamma   90.00
#
_symmetry.space_group_name_H-M   'P 1'
#
loop_
_entity.id
_entity.type
_entity.pdbx_description
1 polymer ?
#
loop_
_entity_poly.entity_id
_entity_poly.type
_entity_poly.pdbx_seq_one_letter_code
_entity_poly.pdbx_strand_id
1 'polypeptide(L)'
;MDPRKLPALPSALRTPPEWLVPSVVVVVLASLLWFSFGMGPGPGPQGSIGLGSQSTDGSGDSAGSHADTDDLDSGEDDEEREARAKDKGKQQRTDPPAVEPTSSTTSPALERSVRRFRAAQRRLAQQVNQQLERRTQAFSFRVATFNLLGDSHTGPGGNKPGFPDAGPRMDMAIAALRGSDVDVVGFQEMESSQFNMFSARAGEYSLYPGLAMGDKSVRFNIAWRSSVWQMVDAHTLSIPYAGGSRIEMPVVLLESIATGRRAWFANFHNPADTPRLGNNARWRAEAASIEISHLTALHQEQGIPVIATGDYNEREEIFCRFTAGGVFTAAAGGSSAGGCQPPSGMQVDWIFGSSGVDFDSYYVTGVGSASDHNMVNAGATLLATG
;
A
#
# COMPACT_ATOMS: atom_id res chain seq x y z
N MET A 1 -65.93 -17.98 1.68
CA MET A 1 -64.53 -18.43 1.60
C MET A 1 -63.96 -18.36 3.01
N ASP A 2 -63.41 -19.48 3.48
CA ASP A 2 -63.05 -19.78 4.88
C ASP A 2 -61.69 -19.17 5.27
N PRO A 3 -61.55 -18.48 6.42
CA PRO A 3 -60.29 -17.86 6.85
C PRO A 3 -59.24 -18.85 7.40
N ARG A 4 -59.45 -20.17 7.28
CA ARG A 4 -58.48 -21.20 7.69
C ARG A 4 -57.68 -21.74 6.52
N LYS A 5 -56.61 -21.05 6.13
CA LYS A 5 -55.46 -21.61 5.38
C LYS A 5 -54.33 -20.58 5.26
N LEU A 6 -53.39 -20.59 6.21
CA LEU A 6 -52.03 -20.08 6.04
C LEU A 6 -51.07 -21.28 6.17
N PRO A 7 -50.08 -21.45 5.29
CA PRO A 7 -49.10 -22.52 5.40
C PRO A 7 -48.10 -22.25 6.52
N ALA A 8 -47.77 -23.30 7.27
CA ALA A 8 -46.82 -23.30 8.37
C ALA A 8 -45.37 -23.10 7.90
N LEU A 9 -44.60 -22.29 8.63
CA LEU A 9 -43.15 -22.14 8.49
C LEU A 9 -42.43 -23.37 9.08
N PRO A 10 -41.40 -23.92 8.42
CA PRO A 10 -40.64 -25.04 8.96
C PRO A 10 -39.72 -24.60 10.12
N SER A 11 -39.87 -25.30 11.24
CA SER A 11 -38.99 -25.22 12.41
C SER A 11 -37.70 -26.00 12.14
N ALA A 12 -36.57 -25.31 12.11
CA ALA A 12 -35.24 -25.91 12.22
C ALA A 12 -34.23 -24.92 12.83
N LEU A 13 -34.43 -24.57 14.10
CA LEU A 13 -33.33 -24.15 14.97
C LEU A 13 -32.67 -25.42 15.50
N ARG A 14 -31.53 -25.81 14.92
CA ARG A 14 -30.60 -26.77 15.51
C ARG A 14 -29.52 -26.00 16.25
N THR A 15 -29.42 -26.27 17.54
CA THR A 15 -28.32 -25.87 18.42
C THR A 15 -26.98 -26.44 17.93
N PRO A 16 -25.86 -25.69 18.01
CA PRO A 16 -24.53 -26.24 17.77
C PRO A 16 -24.04 -27.05 19.00
N PRO A 17 -23.16 -28.05 18.80
CA PRO A 17 -22.63 -28.88 19.89
C PRO A 17 -21.50 -28.19 20.68
N GLU A 18 -21.47 -28.44 22.00
CA GLU A 18 -20.63 -27.82 23.03
C GLU A 18 -19.16 -28.29 23.08
N TRP A 19 -18.43 -28.28 21.97
CA TRP A 19 -16.99 -28.56 22.02
C TRP A 19 -16.25 -27.82 20.92
N LEU A 20 -15.84 -26.57 21.22
CA LEU A 20 -14.70 -25.85 20.61
C LEU A 20 -14.59 -24.42 21.17
N VAL A 21 -14.18 -24.28 22.43
CA VAL A 21 -13.46 -23.09 22.96
C VAL A 21 -12.50 -23.66 24.03
N PRO A 22 -11.16 -23.50 23.89
CA PRO A 22 -10.54 -22.22 24.24
C PRO A 22 -9.29 -21.83 23.42
N SER A 23 -9.38 -20.70 22.72
CA SER A 23 -8.21 -19.94 22.23
C SER A 23 -8.35 -18.44 22.50
N VAL A 24 -8.76 -18.06 23.72
CA VAL A 24 -8.91 -16.64 24.13
C VAL A 24 -7.84 -16.18 25.14
N VAL A 25 -6.85 -17.02 25.49
CA VAL A 25 -5.89 -16.67 26.56
C VAL A 25 -4.58 -15.99 26.08
N VAL A 26 -4.37 -15.79 24.77
CA VAL A 26 -3.07 -15.25 24.29
C VAL A 26 -3.08 -13.75 23.94
N VAL A 27 -4.24 -13.08 23.88
CA VAL A 27 -4.31 -11.66 23.45
C VAL A 27 -4.26 -10.64 24.60
N VAL A 28 -4.40 -11.07 25.86
CA VAL A 28 -4.44 -10.14 27.02
C VAL A 28 -3.06 -9.78 27.59
N LEU A 29 -1.98 -10.46 27.20
CA LEU A 29 -0.64 -10.18 27.74
C LEU A 29 0.21 -9.21 26.89
N ALA A 30 -0.21 -8.90 25.66
CA ALA A 30 0.50 -7.94 24.80
C ALA A 30 0.05 -6.49 25.02
N SER A 31 -1.15 -6.27 25.55
CA SER A 31 -1.75 -4.95 25.78
C SER A 31 -1.40 -4.34 27.15
N LEU A 32 -0.79 -5.11 28.06
CA LEU A 32 -0.36 -4.63 29.39
C LEU A 32 1.10 -4.13 29.45
N LEU A 33 1.86 -4.25 28.36
CA LEU A 33 3.25 -3.78 28.30
C LEU A 33 3.43 -2.44 27.58
N TRP A 34 2.36 -1.85 27.06
CA TRP A 34 2.43 -0.53 26.39
C TRP A 34 1.89 0.64 27.22
N PHE A 35 1.21 0.38 28.35
CA PHE A 35 0.51 1.41 29.12
C PHE A 35 1.28 1.99 30.32
N SER A 36 2.58 1.73 30.46
CA SER A 36 3.35 2.18 31.62
C SER A 36 4.62 2.94 31.25
N PHE A 37 4.56 3.95 30.38
CA PHE A 37 5.54 5.05 30.38
C PHE A 37 4.92 6.29 29.74
N GLY A 38 4.69 7.34 30.54
CA GLY A 38 4.61 8.72 30.05
C GLY A 38 3.24 9.42 30.06
N MET A 39 2.57 9.51 31.21
CA MET A 39 1.74 10.70 31.51
C MET A 39 2.45 11.57 32.54
N GLY A 40 2.86 12.77 32.12
CA GLY A 40 3.16 13.92 32.98
C GLY A 40 2.13 15.03 32.69
N PRO A 41 1.73 15.86 33.67
CA PRO A 41 0.49 16.64 33.59
C PRO A 41 0.66 18.10 33.13
N GLY A 42 -0.26 18.56 32.26
CA GLY A 42 -0.82 19.92 32.16
C GLY A 42 0.03 21.04 31.51
N PRO A 43 -0.53 22.24 31.20
CA PRO A 43 -1.90 22.73 31.41
C PRO A 43 -2.62 23.26 30.14
N GLY A 44 -3.88 23.68 30.31
CA GLY A 44 -4.88 24.01 29.28
C GLY A 44 -4.81 25.38 28.56
N PRO A 45 -5.93 25.84 27.96
CA PRO A 45 -5.91 26.65 26.73
C PRO A 45 -6.11 28.17 26.92
N GLN A 46 -5.49 28.94 26.03
CA GLN A 46 -5.80 30.33 25.63
C GLN A 46 -5.54 30.35 24.10
N GLY A 47 -6.30 30.95 23.17
CA GLY A 47 -7.17 32.12 23.19
C GLY A 47 -6.63 33.17 22.20
N SER A 48 -7.45 33.59 21.21
CA SER A 48 -7.28 34.71 20.23
C SER A 48 -6.33 34.49 19.03
N ILE A 49 -6.79 34.55 17.77
CA ILE A 49 -7.13 35.71 16.88
C ILE A 49 -5.91 36.59 16.53
N GLY A 50 -5.57 36.66 15.24
CA GLY A 50 -4.58 37.60 14.71
C GLY A 50 -4.41 37.51 13.19
N LEU A 51 -5.11 38.39 12.48
CA LEU A 51 -4.90 38.75 11.08
C LEU A 51 -3.54 39.47 10.89
N GLY A 52 -2.96 39.36 9.68
CA GLY A 52 -2.36 40.53 9.04
C GLY A 52 -0.90 40.48 8.60
N SER A 53 -0.75 40.58 7.27
CA SER A 53 0.19 41.42 6.51
C SER A 53 1.68 41.09 6.38
N GLN A 54 2.06 40.86 5.11
CA GLN A 54 3.09 41.55 4.31
C GLN A 54 4.54 41.63 4.80
N SER A 55 5.45 41.07 3.98
CA SER A 55 6.77 41.61 3.63
C SER A 55 7.32 40.80 2.44
N THR A 56 7.28 41.31 1.20
CA THR A 56 8.37 42.01 0.47
C THR A 56 9.56 41.14 0.07
N ASP A 57 9.71 40.99 -1.26
CA ASP A 57 10.91 41.03 -2.11
C ASP A 57 12.30 40.98 -1.47
N GLY A 58 13.19 40.20 -2.11
CA GLY A 58 14.63 40.26 -1.89
C GLY A 58 15.42 39.29 -2.76
N SER A 59 15.69 39.71 -3.99
CA SER A 59 16.67 39.12 -4.92
C SER A 59 18.09 39.05 -4.32
N GLY A 60 18.90 38.08 -4.74
CA GLY A 60 20.33 38.06 -4.45
C GLY A 60 21.07 36.85 -5.01
N ASP A 61 21.53 36.96 -6.25
CA ASP A 61 22.59 36.14 -6.84
C ASP A 61 23.88 36.20 -6.00
N SER A 62 24.64 35.10 -5.93
CA SER A 62 26.09 35.11 -5.74
C SER A 62 26.70 33.76 -6.12
N ALA A 63 27.57 33.81 -7.12
CA ALA A 63 28.41 32.72 -7.62
C ALA A 63 29.80 32.71 -6.94
N GLY A 64 30.49 31.57 -7.06
CA GLY A 64 31.95 31.41 -6.81
C GLY A 64 32.28 30.98 -5.37
N SER A 65 33.27 30.13 -5.09
CA SER A 65 34.39 29.65 -5.88
C SER A 65 35.17 28.56 -5.10
N HIS A 66 35.70 27.58 -5.83
CA HIS A 66 37.02 26.94 -5.76
C HIS A 66 37.79 26.62 -4.46
N ALA A 67 38.49 25.48 -4.60
CA ALA A 67 39.85 25.12 -4.13
C ALA A 67 39.88 24.38 -2.78
N ASP A 68 40.23 23.07 -2.79
CA ASP A 68 41.60 22.53 -2.65
C ASP A 68 42.00 22.55 -1.15
N THR A 69 42.62 21.56 -0.54
CA THR A 69 43.54 20.48 -0.93
C THR A 69 43.85 19.71 0.37
N ASP A 70 44.32 18.47 0.24
CA ASP A 70 45.46 17.88 0.98
C ASP A 70 45.45 17.86 2.53
N ASP A 71 45.99 16.88 3.24
CA ASP A 71 46.61 15.57 3.05
C ASP A 71 47.17 15.29 4.46
N LEU A 72 47.44 14.02 4.81
CA LEU A 72 48.45 13.64 5.82
C LEU A 72 48.13 13.99 7.32
N ASP A 73 48.55 13.27 8.35
CA ASP A 73 49.40 12.11 8.53
C ASP A 73 49.39 11.76 10.04
N SER A 74 49.88 10.55 10.31
CA SER A 74 50.34 9.87 11.52
C SER A 74 50.48 10.59 12.87
N GLY A 75 50.47 9.78 13.94
CA GLY A 75 50.97 10.17 15.25
C GLY A 75 50.65 9.19 16.35
N GLU A 76 51.44 8.12 16.43
CA GLU A 76 51.59 7.24 17.59
C GLU A 76 52.26 7.95 18.80
N ASP A 77 52.05 7.33 19.97
CA ASP A 77 52.94 7.22 21.13
C ASP A 77 53.00 8.25 22.29
N ASP A 78 53.35 7.62 23.43
CA ASP A 78 54.01 8.11 24.66
C ASP A 78 53.18 8.37 25.94
N GLU A 79 53.14 7.29 26.74
CA GLU A 79 53.73 7.10 28.08
C GLU A 79 53.91 8.26 29.09
N GLU A 80 53.58 7.87 30.34
CA GLU A 80 54.18 8.21 31.64
C GLU A 80 54.17 9.65 32.20
N ARG A 81 53.53 9.78 33.38
CA ARG A 81 54.18 10.47 34.52
C ARG A 81 53.64 10.05 35.89
N GLU A 82 54.58 9.65 36.73
CA GLU A 82 54.46 9.42 38.18
C GLU A 82 54.12 10.71 38.97
N ALA A 83 53.41 10.57 40.10
CA ALA A 83 53.69 11.39 41.29
C ALA A 83 53.28 10.70 42.60
N ARG A 84 54.27 10.69 43.49
CA ARG A 84 54.42 10.07 44.81
C ARG A 84 53.77 10.90 45.92
N ALA A 85 53.08 10.27 46.88
CA ALA A 85 52.92 10.83 48.23
C ALA A 85 52.78 9.73 49.29
N LYS A 86 53.68 9.79 50.28
CA LYS A 86 53.70 8.98 51.50
C LYS A 86 52.79 9.64 52.54
N ASP A 87 51.97 8.88 53.24
CA ASP A 87 51.69 9.18 54.65
C ASP A 87 51.33 7.92 55.46
N LYS A 88 51.81 7.88 56.69
CA LYS A 88 51.79 6.78 57.65
C LYS A 88 50.64 7.00 58.64
N GLY A 89 49.64 6.13 58.61
CA GLY A 89 48.60 6.06 59.64
C GLY A 89 48.34 4.62 60.06
N LYS A 90 49.01 4.16 61.13
CA LYS A 90 48.67 2.89 61.81
C LYS A 90 47.33 3.08 62.53
N GLN A 91 46.25 2.58 61.95
CA GLN A 91 45.01 2.27 62.67
C GLN A 91 44.75 0.78 62.60
N GLN A 92 44.70 0.19 63.79
CA GLN A 92 44.41 -1.20 64.07
C GLN A 92 42.90 -1.42 63.84
N ARG A 93 42.53 -1.78 62.60
CA ARG A 93 41.18 -2.28 62.28
C ARG A 93 41.14 -3.76 62.61
N THR A 94 40.27 -4.13 63.54
CA THR A 94 39.78 -5.49 63.72
C THR A 94 39.01 -5.89 62.47
N ASP A 95 39.45 -6.94 61.81
CA ASP A 95 38.78 -7.50 60.63
C ASP A 95 37.33 -7.86 61.00
N PRO A 96 36.32 -7.40 60.24
CA PRO A 96 35.02 -8.03 60.27
C PRO A 96 35.19 -9.50 59.84
N PRO A 97 34.46 -10.45 60.46
CA PRO A 97 34.56 -11.85 60.07
C PRO A 97 34.31 -11.97 58.58
N ALA A 98 35.21 -12.70 57.90
CA ALA A 98 35.07 -13.05 56.50
C ALA A 98 33.66 -13.61 56.29
N VAL A 99 32.81 -12.84 55.63
CA VAL A 99 31.56 -13.37 55.07
C VAL A 99 32.04 -14.30 53.97
N GLU A 100 32.09 -15.60 54.28
CA GLU A 100 32.33 -16.64 53.28
C GLU A 100 31.43 -16.34 52.08
N PRO A 101 31.96 -16.35 50.84
CA PRO A 101 31.13 -16.20 49.68
C PRO A 101 30.15 -17.36 49.69
N THR A 102 28.91 -17.11 50.12
CA THR A 102 27.81 -18.05 50.02
C THR A 102 27.69 -18.38 48.54
N SER A 103 28.23 -19.54 48.18
CA SER A 103 28.16 -20.10 46.85
C SER A 103 26.69 -20.32 46.55
N SER A 104 26.07 -19.33 45.91
CA SER A 104 24.68 -19.39 45.48
C SER A 104 24.58 -20.53 44.46
N THR A 105 24.35 -21.74 44.96
CA THR A 105 24.18 -22.95 44.16
C THR A 105 22.83 -22.79 43.49
N THR A 106 22.84 -22.20 42.29
CA THR A 106 21.65 -22.11 41.48
C THR A 106 21.16 -23.52 41.24
N SER A 107 19.90 -23.79 41.60
CA SER A 107 19.33 -25.13 41.46
C SER A 107 19.45 -25.60 40.00
N PRO A 108 19.81 -26.87 39.73
CA PRO A 108 19.85 -27.42 38.38
C PRO A 108 18.54 -27.23 37.60
N ALA A 109 17.41 -27.08 38.30
CA ALA A 109 16.13 -26.73 37.70
C ALA A 109 16.09 -25.30 37.12
N LEU A 110 16.66 -24.34 37.84
CA LEU A 110 16.77 -22.94 37.42
C LEU A 110 17.71 -22.81 36.20
N GLU A 111 18.86 -23.48 36.21
CA GLU A 111 19.79 -23.49 35.07
C GLU A 111 19.14 -24.04 33.80
N ARG A 112 18.39 -25.15 33.91
CA ARG A 112 17.63 -25.73 32.79
C ARG A 112 16.56 -24.75 32.28
N SER A 113 15.87 -24.06 33.18
CA SER A 113 14.86 -23.06 32.83
C SER A 113 15.49 -21.89 32.06
N VAL A 114 16.58 -21.31 32.59
CA VAL A 114 17.33 -20.22 31.95
C VAL A 114 17.87 -20.64 30.58
N ARG A 115 18.40 -21.87 30.44
CA ARG A 115 18.87 -22.40 29.15
C ARG A 115 17.73 -22.51 28.13
N ARG A 116 16.56 -23.02 28.54
CA ARG A 116 15.37 -23.11 27.67
C ARG A 116 14.88 -21.73 27.26
N PHE A 117 14.80 -20.78 28.19
CA PHE A 117 14.41 -19.41 27.91
C PHE A 117 15.35 -18.74 26.91
N ARG A 118 16.67 -18.81 27.13
CA ARG A 118 17.68 -18.27 26.18
C ARG A 118 17.63 -18.94 24.81
N ALA A 119 17.30 -20.23 24.75
CA ALA A 119 17.12 -20.93 23.47
C ALA A 119 15.85 -20.44 22.75
N ALA A 120 14.74 -20.23 23.48
CA ALA A 120 13.51 -19.68 22.93
C ALA A 120 13.70 -18.25 22.42
N GLN A 121 14.36 -17.39 23.20
CA GLN A 121 14.70 -16.02 22.78
C GLN A 121 15.54 -15.99 21.50
N ARG A 122 16.55 -16.86 21.39
CA ARG A 122 17.38 -16.96 20.16
C ARG A 122 16.57 -17.40 18.95
N ARG A 123 15.66 -18.35 19.10
CA ARG A 123 14.76 -18.79 18.01
C ARG A 123 13.84 -17.66 17.57
N LEU A 124 13.25 -16.94 18.51
CA LEU A 124 12.40 -15.78 18.20
C LEU A 124 13.18 -14.70 17.46
N ALA A 125 14.39 -14.36 17.94
CA ALA A 125 15.25 -13.39 17.27
C ALA A 125 15.60 -13.80 15.83
N GLN A 126 15.90 -15.09 15.60
CA GLN A 126 16.15 -15.62 14.26
C GLN A 126 14.91 -15.54 13.36
N GLN A 127 13.73 -15.86 13.89
CA GLN A 127 12.48 -15.76 13.14
C GLN A 127 12.14 -14.32 12.76
N VAL A 128 12.32 -13.39 13.69
CA VAL A 128 12.12 -11.94 13.45
C VAL A 128 13.11 -11.46 12.40
N ASN A 129 14.39 -11.83 12.50
CA ASN A 129 15.41 -11.44 11.52
C ASN A 129 15.09 -11.97 10.11
N GLN A 130 14.73 -13.25 9.98
CA GLN A 130 14.31 -13.84 8.70
C GLN A 130 13.06 -13.17 8.13
N GLN A 131 12.10 -12.80 8.98
CA GLN A 131 10.90 -12.10 8.54
C GLN A 131 11.24 -10.67 8.06
N LEU A 132 12.14 -9.99 8.76
CA LEU A 132 12.62 -8.66 8.36
C LEU A 132 13.35 -8.73 7.02
N GLU A 133 14.29 -9.67 6.86
CA GLU A 133 15.03 -9.90 5.61
C GLU A 133 14.09 -10.15 4.43
N ARG A 134 13.05 -10.99 4.59
CA ARG A 134 12.07 -11.22 3.52
C ARG A 134 11.27 -9.96 3.18
N ARG A 135 10.92 -9.16 4.19
CA ARG A 135 10.16 -7.91 4.03
C ARG A 135 11.00 -6.74 3.51
N THR A 136 12.31 -6.87 3.49
CA THR A 136 13.21 -5.83 2.97
C THR A 136 13.77 -6.19 1.60
N GLN A 137 13.71 -7.46 1.18
CA GLN A 137 14.10 -7.89 -0.15
C GLN A 137 13.16 -7.39 -1.24
N ALA A 138 13.74 -7.13 -2.42
CA ALA A 138 12.97 -6.75 -3.61
C ALA A 138 11.92 -7.82 -3.97
N PHE A 139 10.77 -7.37 -4.47
CA PHE A 139 9.66 -8.25 -4.84
C PHE A 139 9.04 -7.79 -6.16
N SER A 140 9.09 -8.66 -7.17
CA SER A 140 8.61 -8.37 -8.53
C SER A 140 7.32 -9.13 -8.83
N PHE A 141 6.43 -8.49 -9.58
CA PHE A 141 5.13 -9.00 -9.99
C PHE A 141 4.64 -8.24 -11.24
N ARG A 142 3.55 -8.70 -11.87
CA ARG A 142 2.95 -8.02 -13.03
C ARG A 142 1.70 -7.26 -12.66
N VAL A 143 1.61 -6.02 -13.12
CA VAL A 143 0.45 -5.14 -12.93
C VAL A 143 -0.16 -4.73 -14.27
N ALA A 144 -1.47 -4.60 -14.31
CA ALA A 144 -2.21 -4.12 -15.48
C ALA A 144 -3.31 -3.11 -15.13
N THR A 145 -3.74 -2.36 -16.14
CA THR A 145 -5.02 -1.62 -16.12
C THR A 145 -5.84 -2.01 -17.34
N PHE A 146 -7.14 -2.19 -17.15
CA PHE A 146 -8.01 -2.67 -18.21
C PHE A 146 -9.47 -2.19 -18.08
N ASN A 147 -9.90 -1.28 -18.95
CA ASN A 147 -11.31 -0.93 -19.11
C ASN A 147 -12.01 -2.09 -19.86
N LEU A 148 -13.03 -2.70 -19.26
CA LEU A 148 -13.68 -3.91 -19.74
C LEU A 148 -14.80 -3.69 -20.75
N LEU A 149 -15.11 -2.43 -21.08
CA LEU A 149 -16.29 -2.03 -21.84
C LEU A 149 -17.57 -2.59 -21.20
N GLY A 150 -18.30 -1.74 -20.47
CA GLY A 150 -19.47 -2.17 -19.69
C GLY A 150 -20.49 -2.96 -20.51
N ASP A 151 -21.15 -3.96 -19.92
CA ASP A 151 -22.15 -4.81 -20.58
C ASP A 151 -23.26 -3.98 -21.26
N SER A 152 -23.68 -2.89 -20.62
CA SER A 152 -24.65 -1.93 -21.16
C SER A 152 -24.22 -1.24 -22.47
N HIS A 153 -22.92 -1.21 -22.80
CA HIS A 153 -22.45 -0.68 -24.08
C HIS A 153 -22.70 -1.64 -25.24
N THR A 154 -22.72 -2.94 -24.97
CA THR A 154 -22.85 -4.00 -25.99
C THR A 154 -24.23 -4.64 -26.02
N GLY A 155 -24.97 -4.58 -24.91
CA GLY A 155 -26.33 -5.10 -24.80
C GLY A 155 -27.36 -4.29 -25.61
N PRO A 156 -28.64 -4.72 -25.58
CA PRO A 156 -29.72 -4.04 -26.31
C PRO A 156 -29.81 -2.53 -25.98
N GLY A 157 -29.70 -1.69 -27.01
CA GLY A 157 -29.71 -0.22 -26.87
C GLY A 157 -28.36 0.40 -26.54
N GLY A 158 -27.30 -0.40 -26.43
CA GLY A 158 -25.92 0.04 -26.26
C GLY A 158 -25.35 0.76 -27.50
N ASN A 159 -24.28 1.51 -27.31
CA ASN A 159 -23.62 2.30 -28.36
C ASN A 159 -22.47 1.56 -29.07
N LYS A 160 -22.24 0.28 -28.75
CA LYS A 160 -21.18 -0.56 -29.35
C LYS A 160 -21.75 -1.87 -29.92
N PRO A 161 -22.73 -1.83 -30.85
CA PRO A 161 -23.40 -3.03 -31.36
C PRO A 161 -22.48 -3.96 -32.19
N GLY A 162 -21.28 -3.51 -32.56
CA GLY A 162 -20.28 -4.34 -33.27
C GLY A 162 -19.44 -5.23 -32.34
N PHE A 163 -19.56 -5.07 -31.03
CA PHE A 163 -18.86 -5.90 -30.05
C PHE A 163 -19.76 -7.09 -29.64
N PRO A 164 -19.17 -8.25 -29.31
CA PRO A 164 -19.91 -9.36 -28.72
C PRO A 164 -20.54 -8.98 -27.37
N ASP A 165 -21.51 -9.77 -26.93
CA ASP A 165 -22.08 -9.66 -25.58
C ASP A 165 -21.00 -9.84 -24.48
N ALA A 166 -21.30 -9.42 -23.25
CA ALA A 166 -20.35 -9.49 -22.14
C ALA A 166 -19.78 -10.89 -21.86
N GLY A 167 -20.55 -11.96 -22.13
CA GLY A 167 -20.12 -13.35 -21.90
C GLY A 167 -18.81 -13.71 -22.62
N PRO A 168 -18.80 -13.74 -23.97
CA PRO A 168 -17.58 -13.97 -24.75
C PRO A 168 -16.47 -12.96 -24.48
N ARG A 169 -16.81 -11.67 -24.27
CA ARG A 169 -15.82 -10.63 -23.97
C ARG A 169 -15.11 -10.88 -22.64
N MET A 170 -15.84 -11.34 -21.63
CA MET A 170 -15.25 -11.71 -20.35
C MET A 170 -14.29 -12.90 -20.49
N ASP A 171 -14.61 -13.89 -21.31
CA ASP A 171 -13.69 -15.01 -21.57
C ASP A 171 -12.41 -14.54 -22.24
N MET A 172 -12.52 -13.63 -23.21
CA MET A 172 -11.36 -13.01 -23.86
C MET A 172 -10.54 -12.13 -22.89
N ALA A 173 -11.20 -11.35 -22.03
CA ALA A 173 -10.54 -10.52 -21.03
C ALA A 173 -9.75 -11.38 -20.02
N ILE A 174 -10.35 -12.46 -19.51
CA ILE A 174 -9.68 -13.40 -18.62
C ILE A 174 -8.51 -14.09 -19.33
N ALA A 175 -8.68 -14.47 -20.60
CA ALA A 175 -7.59 -15.04 -21.39
C ALA A 175 -6.43 -14.06 -21.57
N ALA A 176 -6.71 -12.77 -21.78
CA ALA A 176 -5.68 -11.73 -21.87
C ALA A 176 -4.88 -11.59 -20.56
N LEU A 177 -5.56 -11.57 -19.41
CA LEU A 177 -4.91 -11.51 -18.08
C LEU A 177 -4.03 -12.73 -17.82
N ARG A 178 -4.54 -13.92 -18.13
CA ARG A 178 -3.80 -15.19 -17.99
C ARG A 178 -2.61 -15.24 -18.94
N GLY A 179 -2.79 -14.87 -20.20
CA GLY A 179 -1.71 -14.84 -21.20
C GLY A 179 -0.65 -13.77 -20.93
N SER A 180 -0.97 -12.77 -20.11
CA SER A 180 -0.03 -11.74 -19.65
C SER A 180 0.49 -12.00 -18.24
N ASP A 181 0.17 -13.13 -17.62
CA ASP A 181 0.59 -13.48 -16.25
C ASP A 181 0.33 -12.36 -15.22
N VAL A 182 -0.81 -11.68 -15.32
CA VAL A 182 -1.12 -10.52 -14.49
C VAL A 182 -1.35 -10.94 -13.04
N ASP A 183 -0.66 -10.31 -12.09
CA ASP A 183 -0.82 -10.55 -10.65
C ASP A 183 -1.81 -9.59 -10.00
N VAL A 184 -1.84 -8.33 -10.44
CA VAL A 184 -2.78 -7.29 -9.98
C VAL A 184 -3.31 -6.50 -11.17
N VAL A 185 -4.62 -6.25 -11.25
CA VAL A 185 -5.23 -5.45 -12.30
C VAL A 185 -6.28 -4.48 -11.75
N GLY A 186 -6.26 -3.25 -12.22
CA GLY A 186 -7.38 -2.31 -12.08
C GLY A 186 -8.35 -2.44 -13.25
N PHE A 187 -9.62 -2.69 -12.97
CA PHE A 187 -10.70 -2.75 -13.94
C PHE A 187 -11.55 -1.49 -13.92
N GLN A 188 -11.91 -1.02 -15.12
CA GLN A 188 -12.89 0.05 -15.30
C GLN A 188 -14.09 -0.47 -16.09
N GLU A 189 -15.25 0.16 -15.88
CA GLU A 189 -16.55 -0.21 -16.49
C GLU A 189 -17.07 -1.62 -16.21
N MET A 190 -16.54 -2.32 -15.21
CA MET A 190 -17.04 -3.64 -14.85
C MET A 190 -18.48 -3.55 -14.29
N GLU A 191 -19.49 -3.94 -15.06
CA GLU A 191 -20.87 -3.97 -14.55
C GLU A 191 -21.16 -5.23 -13.74
N SER A 192 -22.24 -5.23 -12.96
CA SER A 192 -22.59 -6.33 -12.05
C SER A 192 -22.69 -7.70 -12.75
N SER A 193 -23.14 -7.74 -14.01
CA SER A 193 -23.14 -8.97 -14.83
C SER A 193 -21.72 -9.46 -15.11
N GLN A 194 -20.83 -8.57 -15.52
CA GLN A 194 -19.42 -8.86 -15.78
C GLN A 194 -18.67 -9.26 -14.49
N PHE A 195 -18.92 -8.58 -13.36
CA PHE A 195 -18.37 -8.97 -12.06
C PHE A 195 -18.72 -10.43 -11.70
N ASN A 196 -19.99 -10.81 -11.87
CA ASN A 196 -20.44 -12.17 -11.59
C ASN A 196 -19.78 -13.20 -12.54
N MET A 197 -19.65 -12.87 -13.82
CA MET A 197 -18.95 -13.73 -14.79
C MET A 197 -17.48 -13.89 -14.44
N PHE A 198 -16.78 -12.79 -14.13
CA PHE A 198 -15.37 -12.81 -13.76
C PHE A 198 -15.17 -13.64 -12.49
N SER A 199 -15.95 -13.38 -11.43
CA SER A 199 -15.89 -14.13 -10.17
C SER A 199 -16.13 -15.63 -10.35
N ALA A 200 -17.00 -16.02 -11.28
CA ALA A 200 -17.29 -17.42 -11.56
C ALA A 200 -16.22 -18.12 -12.41
N ARG A 201 -15.49 -17.38 -13.26
CA ARG A 201 -14.59 -17.95 -14.29
C ARG A 201 -13.10 -17.73 -14.02
N ALA A 202 -12.77 -16.79 -13.13
CA ALA A 202 -11.43 -16.37 -12.75
C ALA A 202 -11.23 -16.46 -11.23
N GLY A 203 -11.65 -17.58 -10.62
CA GLY A 203 -11.61 -17.80 -9.18
C GLY A 203 -10.20 -17.79 -8.55
N GLU A 204 -9.14 -17.74 -9.36
CA GLU A 204 -7.79 -17.46 -8.89
C GLU A 204 -7.58 -16.00 -8.44
N TYR A 205 -8.45 -15.08 -8.86
CA TYR A 205 -8.40 -13.67 -8.48
C TYR A 205 -9.39 -13.35 -7.36
N SER A 206 -8.91 -12.62 -6.35
CA SER A 206 -9.76 -11.90 -5.39
C SER A 206 -10.08 -10.50 -5.92
N LEU A 207 -11.16 -9.88 -5.45
CA LEU A 207 -11.68 -8.60 -5.95
C LEU A 207 -12.06 -7.66 -4.80
N TYR A 208 -11.87 -6.36 -5.03
CA TYR A 208 -12.42 -5.30 -4.20
C TYR A 208 -12.78 -4.07 -5.05
N PRO A 209 -13.91 -3.38 -4.81
CA PRO A 209 -14.88 -3.59 -3.73
C PRO A 209 -15.97 -4.62 -4.07
N GLY A 210 -15.92 -5.21 -5.27
CA GLY A 210 -16.97 -6.08 -5.78
C GLY A 210 -18.33 -5.38 -5.79
N LEU A 211 -19.35 -6.08 -5.29
CA LEU A 211 -20.71 -5.55 -5.18
C LEU A 211 -21.00 -4.81 -3.86
N ALA A 212 -20.02 -4.73 -2.94
CA ALA A 212 -20.24 -4.21 -1.58
C ALA A 212 -20.69 -2.74 -1.57
N MET A 213 -20.29 -1.97 -2.59
CA MET A 213 -20.56 -0.53 -2.73
C MET A 213 -21.64 -0.21 -3.78
N GLY A 214 -22.36 -1.24 -4.27
CA GLY A 214 -23.45 -1.10 -5.24
C GLY A 214 -23.03 -0.92 -6.71
N ASP A 215 -24.03 -0.79 -7.58
CA ASP A 215 -23.88 -0.87 -9.05
C ASP A 215 -23.03 0.25 -9.68
N LYS A 216 -22.83 1.37 -8.98
CA LYS A 216 -21.94 2.43 -9.47
C LYS A 216 -20.47 2.08 -9.24
N SER A 217 -20.14 1.61 -8.04
CA SER A 217 -18.75 1.36 -7.65
C SER A 217 -18.23 0.01 -8.11
N VAL A 218 -19.09 -0.98 -8.40
CA VAL A 218 -18.65 -2.24 -9.05
C VAL A 218 -17.93 -1.97 -10.39
N ARG A 219 -18.18 -0.82 -11.02
CA ARG A 219 -17.48 -0.41 -12.25
C ARG A 219 -15.98 -0.25 -12.06
N PHE A 220 -15.50 -0.13 -10.83
CA PHE A 220 -14.09 0.04 -10.51
C PHE A 220 -13.70 -1.05 -9.53
N ASN A 221 -12.99 -2.07 -10.02
CA ASN A 221 -12.52 -3.17 -9.20
C ASN A 221 -11.01 -3.27 -9.30
N ILE A 222 -10.35 -3.64 -8.21
CA ILE A 222 -8.99 -4.14 -8.22
C ILE A 222 -9.09 -5.64 -8.04
N ALA A 223 -8.47 -6.39 -8.96
CA ALA A 223 -8.37 -7.84 -8.85
C ALA A 223 -6.91 -8.25 -8.65
N TRP A 224 -6.65 -9.24 -7.81
CA TRP A 224 -5.30 -9.77 -7.58
C TRP A 224 -5.28 -11.28 -7.45
N ARG A 225 -4.20 -11.93 -7.91
CA ARG A 225 -4.00 -13.37 -7.75
C ARG A 225 -3.88 -13.71 -6.26
N SER A 226 -4.82 -14.51 -5.79
CA SER A 226 -4.92 -14.89 -4.37
C SER A 226 -3.77 -15.78 -3.90
N SER A 227 -2.99 -16.36 -4.83
CA SER A 227 -1.77 -17.12 -4.53
C SER A 227 -0.53 -16.23 -4.34
N VAL A 228 -0.61 -14.95 -4.72
CA VAL A 228 0.51 -14.00 -4.66
C VAL A 228 0.28 -12.98 -3.56
N TRP A 229 -0.96 -12.49 -3.45
CA TRP A 229 -1.32 -11.38 -2.58
C TRP A 229 -2.49 -11.74 -1.67
N GLN A 230 -2.45 -11.19 -0.47
CA GLN A 230 -3.61 -11.13 0.44
C GLN A 230 -3.94 -9.67 0.76
N MET A 231 -5.22 -9.35 0.88
CA MET A 231 -5.66 -8.02 1.30
C MET A 231 -5.44 -7.84 2.81
N VAL A 232 -4.83 -6.73 3.19
CA VAL A 232 -4.58 -6.34 4.59
C VAL A 232 -5.55 -5.25 5.03
N ASP A 233 -5.79 -4.28 4.17
CA ASP A 233 -6.66 -3.14 4.42
C ASP A 233 -7.27 -2.64 3.11
N ALA A 234 -8.38 -1.93 3.19
CA ALA A 234 -9.04 -1.37 2.03
C ALA A 234 -9.99 -0.23 2.40
N HIS A 235 -10.08 0.75 1.51
CA HIS A 235 -11.05 1.83 1.59
C HIS A 235 -11.42 2.31 0.18
N THR A 236 -12.27 3.34 0.11
CA THR A 236 -12.61 4.00 -1.15
C THR A 236 -12.31 5.49 -1.08
N LEU A 237 -12.15 6.09 -2.24
CA LEU A 237 -11.99 7.53 -2.43
C LEU A 237 -13.16 8.08 -3.24
N SER A 238 -13.72 9.20 -2.78
CA SER A 238 -14.89 9.83 -3.40
C SER A 238 -14.49 10.74 -4.56
N ILE A 239 -14.51 10.20 -5.77
CA ILE A 239 -13.99 10.86 -6.98
C ILE A 239 -15.14 11.53 -7.76
N PRO A 240 -14.95 12.78 -8.26
CA PRO A 240 -15.94 13.41 -9.12
C PRO A 240 -15.96 12.73 -10.49
N TYR A 241 -17.13 12.28 -10.88
CA TYR A 241 -17.42 11.70 -12.19
C TYR A 241 -18.17 12.71 -13.07
N ALA A 242 -18.80 12.23 -14.15
CA ALA A 242 -19.48 13.09 -15.10
C ALA A 242 -20.56 13.96 -14.43
N GLY A 243 -20.56 15.25 -14.73
CA GLY A 243 -21.45 16.24 -14.13
C GLY A 243 -21.20 16.53 -12.65
N GLY A 244 -20.06 16.11 -12.09
CA GLY A 244 -19.66 16.37 -10.70
C GLY A 244 -20.26 15.42 -9.66
N SER A 245 -21.00 14.40 -10.10
CA SER A 245 -21.50 13.36 -9.20
C SER A 245 -20.33 12.56 -8.61
N ARG A 246 -20.38 12.26 -7.31
CA ARG A 246 -19.30 11.52 -6.63
C ARG A 246 -19.52 10.02 -6.75
N ILE A 247 -18.44 9.29 -7.01
CA ILE A 247 -18.42 7.83 -7.04
C ILE A 247 -17.21 7.31 -6.25
N GLU A 248 -17.45 6.29 -5.44
CA GLU A 248 -16.43 5.65 -4.62
C GLU A 248 -15.57 4.71 -5.47
N MET A 249 -14.25 4.95 -5.51
CA MET A 249 -13.27 4.17 -6.25
C MET A 249 -12.24 3.52 -5.29
N PRO A 250 -11.78 2.29 -5.55
CA PRO A 250 -11.06 1.48 -4.56
C PRO A 250 -9.60 1.88 -4.35
N VAL A 251 -9.16 1.72 -3.10
CA VAL A 251 -7.75 1.72 -2.68
C VAL A 251 -7.55 0.53 -1.73
N VAL A 252 -6.59 -0.35 -2.01
CA VAL A 252 -6.36 -1.60 -1.25
C VAL A 252 -4.89 -1.77 -0.88
N LEU A 253 -4.63 -2.18 0.36
CA LEU A 253 -3.31 -2.59 0.82
C LEU A 253 -3.20 -4.09 0.63
N LEU A 254 -2.27 -4.50 -0.23
CA LEU A 254 -1.98 -5.92 -0.43
C LEU A 254 -0.64 -6.27 0.23
N GLU A 255 -0.57 -7.47 0.80
CA GLU A 255 0.66 -8.09 1.31
C GLU A 255 1.00 -9.33 0.48
N SER A 256 2.23 -9.38 -0.01
CA SER A 256 2.75 -10.55 -0.72
C SER A 256 2.83 -11.73 0.25
N ILE A 257 2.21 -12.85 -0.14
CA ILE A 257 2.20 -14.07 0.67
C ILE A 257 3.61 -14.65 0.83
N ALA A 258 4.45 -14.51 -0.22
CA ALA A 258 5.79 -15.07 -0.24
C ALA A 258 6.79 -14.28 0.62
N THR A 259 6.70 -12.95 0.59
CA THR A 259 7.73 -12.06 1.17
C THR A 259 7.23 -11.25 2.36
N GLY A 260 5.92 -11.07 2.51
CA GLY A 260 5.32 -10.14 3.46
C GLY A 260 5.50 -8.67 3.06
N ARG A 261 6.00 -8.39 1.85
CA ARG A 261 6.08 -7.04 1.28
C ARG A 261 4.69 -6.47 1.07
N ARG A 262 4.52 -5.18 1.33
CA ARG A 262 3.24 -4.49 1.17
C ARG A 262 3.31 -3.40 0.13
N ALA A 263 2.21 -3.20 -0.59
CA ALA A 263 1.99 -2.05 -1.45
C ALA A 263 0.50 -1.70 -1.47
N TRP A 264 0.23 -0.40 -1.57
CA TRP A 264 -1.10 0.12 -1.84
C TRP A 264 -1.37 0.09 -3.34
N PHE A 265 -2.57 -0.33 -3.72
CA PHE A 265 -3.07 -0.33 -5.08
C PHE A 265 -4.33 0.52 -5.14
N ALA A 266 -4.38 1.45 -6.08
CA ALA A 266 -5.55 2.29 -6.33
C ALA A 266 -5.99 2.16 -7.79
N ASN A 267 -7.29 2.25 -8.03
CA ASN A 267 -7.83 2.14 -9.37
C ASN A 267 -8.91 3.17 -9.65
N PHE A 268 -8.72 3.97 -10.71
CA PHE A 268 -9.58 5.10 -11.02
C PHE A 268 -10.15 5.04 -12.44
N HIS A 269 -11.27 5.74 -12.66
CA HIS A 269 -11.82 5.99 -13.98
C HIS A 269 -12.36 7.42 -14.03
N ASN A 270 -11.61 8.32 -14.64
CA ASN A 270 -11.96 9.73 -14.69
C ASN A 270 -12.95 10.01 -15.84
N PRO A 271 -13.81 11.03 -15.72
CA PRO A 271 -14.92 11.20 -16.65
C PRO A 271 -14.46 11.52 -18.07
N ALA A 272 -14.98 10.75 -19.03
CA ALA A 272 -14.78 10.96 -20.45
C ALA A 272 -15.50 12.20 -21.00
N ASP A 273 -14.99 12.72 -22.11
CA ASP A 273 -15.73 13.65 -22.96
C ASP A 273 -16.56 12.86 -23.97
N THR A 274 -17.88 13.00 -23.92
CA THR A 274 -18.78 12.38 -24.91
C THR A 274 -19.85 13.38 -25.35
N PRO A 275 -20.48 13.20 -26.52
CA PRO A 275 -21.57 14.08 -26.95
C PRO A 275 -22.71 14.20 -25.92
N ARG A 276 -22.92 13.16 -25.10
CA ARG A 276 -23.95 13.14 -24.04
C ARG A 276 -23.49 13.80 -22.75
N LEU A 277 -22.22 13.68 -22.40
CA LEU A 277 -21.67 14.16 -21.12
C LEU A 277 -21.04 15.55 -21.21
N GLY A 278 -20.78 16.05 -22.42
CA GLY A 278 -20.11 17.33 -22.64
C GLY A 278 -18.63 17.28 -22.27
N ASN A 279 -18.06 18.47 -22.02
CA ASN A 279 -16.67 18.63 -21.59
C ASN A 279 -16.56 18.42 -20.08
N ASN A 280 -15.78 17.44 -19.67
CA ASN A 280 -15.53 17.05 -18.28
C ASN A 280 -14.10 17.37 -17.81
N ALA A 281 -13.32 18.19 -18.53
CA ALA A 281 -11.96 18.57 -18.17
C ALA A 281 -11.84 19.12 -16.73
N ARG A 282 -12.80 19.93 -16.29
CA ARG A 282 -12.85 20.41 -14.89
C ARG A 282 -12.91 19.26 -13.88
N TRP A 283 -13.74 18.26 -14.15
CA TRP A 283 -13.93 17.13 -13.23
C TRP A 283 -12.74 16.19 -13.26
N ARG A 284 -12.08 16.00 -14.42
CA ARG A 284 -10.80 15.28 -14.49
C ARG A 284 -9.70 15.97 -13.69
N ALA A 285 -9.57 17.29 -13.81
CA ALA A 285 -8.59 18.05 -13.03
C ALA A 285 -8.85 17.96 -11.52
N GLU A 286 -10.12 18.00 -11.10
CA GLU A 286 -10.50 17.83 -9.69
C GLU A 286 -10.25 16.39 -9.19
N ALA A 287 -10.61 15.39 -9.98
CA ALA A 287 -10.34 13.98 -9.69
C ALA A 287 -8.84 13.73 -9.50
N ALA A 288 -8.02 14.12 -10.49
CA ALA A 288 -6.56 13.99 -10.43
C ALA A 288 -5.98 14.66 -9.18
N SER A 289 -6.47 15.85 -8.80
CA SER A 289 -6.01 16.53 -7.58
C SER A 289 -6.30 15.73 -6.31
N ILE A 290 -7.48 15.11 -6.21
CA ILE A 290 -7.88 14.30 -5.06
C ILE A 290 -7.06 13.00 -5.02
N GLU A 291 -6.93 12.33 -6.16
CA GLU A 291 -6.17 11.08 -6.34
C GLU A 291 -4.71 11.28 -5.95
N ILE A 292 -4.03 12.25 -6.56
CA ILE A 292 -2.60 12.51 -6.32
C ILE A 292 -2.38 12.92 -4.88
N SER A 293 -3.19 13.85 -4.34
CA SER A 293 -3.03 14.29 -2.95
C SER A 293 -3.21 13.14 -1.96
N HIS A 294 -4.22 12.29 -2.16
CA HIS A 294 -4.48 11.15 -1.30
C HIS A 294 -3.35 10.13 -1.37
N LEU A 295 -2.92 9.75 -2.57
CA LEU A 295 -1.90 8.73 -2.75
C LEU A 295 -0.51 9.20 -2.33
N THR A 296 -0.17 10.48 -2.53
CA THR A 296 1.05 11.09 -1.99
C THR A 296 1.05 11.07 -0.47
N ALA A 297 -0.02 11.50 0.18
CA ALA A 297 -0.13 11.48 1.63
C ALA A 297 -0.03 10.04 2.17
N LEU A 298 -0.76 9.11 1.56
CA LEU A 298 -0.74 7.69 1.93
C LEU A 298 0.67 7.09 1.86
N HIS A 299 1.41 7.39 0.79
CA HIS A 299 2.80 6.96 0.64
C HIS A 299 3.71 7.56 1.71
N GLN A 300 3.63 8.88 1.92
CA GLN A 300 4.52 9.62 2.83
C GLN A 300 4.26 9.28 4.31
N GLU A 301 3.01 9.11 4.70
CA GLU A 301 2.63 8.82 6.08
C GLU A 301 2.97 7.40 6.51
N GLN A 302 2.88 6.44 5.59
CA GLN A 302 3.06 5.02 5.91
C GLN A 302 4.42 4.47 5.46
N GLY A 303 5.12 5.15 4.55
CA GLY A 303 6.35 4.64 3.93
C GLY A 303 6.12 3.38 3.08
N ILE A 304 4.87 3.11 2.67
CA ILE A 304 4.50 1.94 1.87
C ILE A 304 4.40 2.38 0.40
N PRO A 305 5.00 1.66 -0.56
CA PRO A 305 4.88 1.98 -1.98
C PRO A 305 3.42 1.96 -2.45
N VAL A 306 3.08 2.85 -3.39
CA VAL A 306 1.73 3.00 -3.95
C VAL A 306 1.78 2.80 -5.46
N ILE A 307 0.83 2.04 -6.00
CA ILE A 307 0.65 1.84 -7.43
C ILE A 307 -0.77 2.26 -7.80
N ALA A 308 -0.91 3.13 -8.80
CA ALA A 308 -2.20 3.61 -9.28
C ALA A 308 -2.42 3.15 -10.71
N THR A 309 -3.56 2.51 -10.96
CA THR A 309 -4.03 2.08 -12.28
C THR A 309 -5.27 2.88 -12.64
N GLY A 310 -5.61 2.97 -13.92
CA GLY A 310 -6.88 3.55 -14.29
C GLY A 310 -7.02 3.93 -15.76
N ASP A 311 -8.26 4.16 -16.16
CA ASP A 311 -8.61 4.91 -17.37
C ASP A 311 -8.83 6.37 -16.96
N TYR A 312 -7.86 7.22 -17.22
CA TYR A 312 -7.93 8.61 -16.78
C TYR A 312 -8.66 9.51 -17.80
N ASN A 313 -9.05 8.97 -18.97
CA ASN A 313 -9.56 9.76 -20.09
C ASN A 313 -8.65 10.94 -20.50
N GLU A 314 -7.37 10.87 -20.14
CA GLU A 314 -6.35 11.90 -20.33
C GLU A 314 -5.01 11.26 -20.72
N ARG A 315 -4.21 12.01 -21.48
CA ARG A 315 -2.88 11.59 -21.94
C ARG A 315 -1.80 12.42 -21.26
N GLU A 316 -1.33 13.47 -21.93
CA GLU A 316 -0.25 14.34 -21.45
C GLU A 316 -0.57 14.97 -20.09
N GLU A 317 -1.78 15.50 -19.93
CA GLU A 317 -2.13 16.27 -18.74
C GLU A 317 -2.06 15.43 -17.45
N ILE A 318 -2.62 14.22 -17.45
CA ILE A 318 -2.60 13.35 -16.28
C ILE A 318 -1.19 12.87 -15.95
N PHE A 319 -0.38 12.57 -16.97
CA PHE A 319 1.04 12.25 -16.79
C PHE A 319 1.78 13.41 -16.10
N CYS A 320 1.61 14.63 -16.60
CA CYS A 320 2.25 15.80 -16.02
C CYS A 320 1.82 16.03 -14.57
N ARG A 321 0.53 15.87 -14.27
CA ARG A 321 -0.01 16.06 -12.92
C ARG A 321 0.57 15.04 -11.94
N PHE A 322 0.52 13.74 -12.26
CA PHE A 322 1.00 12.69 -11.38
C PHE A 322 2.51 12.79 -11.10
N THR A 323 3.29 13.12 -12.12
CA THR A 323 4.76 13.12 -12.02
C THR A 323 5.36 14.44 -11.55
N ALA A 324 4.60 15.55 -11.56
CA ALA A 324 5.10 16.89 -11.20
C ALA A 324 5.70 16.97 -9.79
N GLY A 325 5.16 16.22 -8.83
CA GLY A 325 5.63 16.22 -7.45
C GLY A 325 6.88 15.37 -7.19
N GLY A 326 7.38 14.65 -8.20
CA GLY A 326 8.54 13.74 -8.05
C GLY A 326 8.27 12.50 -7.19
N VAL A 327 7.04 12.31 -6.69
CA VAL A 327 6.64 11.14 -5.91
C VAL A 327 6.33 9.96 -6.82
N PHE A 328 5.69 10.19 -7.97
CA PHE A 328 5.27 9.15 -8.89
C PHE A 328 6.05 9.17 -10.20
N THR A 329 6.26 7.98 -10.76
CA THR A 329 6.70 7.74 -12.14
C THR A 329 5.63 6.96 -12.90
N ALA A 330 5.62 7.07 -14.23
CA ALA A 330 4.72 6.29 -15.08
C ALA A 330 5.45 5.06 -15.63
N ALA A 331 4.77 3.90 -15.64
CA ALA A 331 5.35 2.69 -16.23
C ALA A 331 5.64 2.84 -17.74
N ALA A 332 4.89 3.71 -18.42
CA ALA A 332 5.10 4.04 -19.84
C ALA A 332 6.38 4.88 -20.09
N GLY A 333 7.11 5.26 -19.05
CA GLY A 333 8.26 6.14 -19.13
C GLY A 333 7.87 7.62 -19.20
N GLY A 334 8.71 8.42 -19.84
CA GLY A 334 8.63 9.89 -19.77
C GLY A 334 9.51 10.45 -18.65
N SER A 335 9.53 11.78 -18.53
CA SER A 335 10.30 12.50 -17.53
C SER A 335 9.56 13.74 -17.06
N SER A 336 9.79 14.14 -15.80
CA SER A 336 9.43 15.47 -15.29
C SER A 336 10.67 16.29 -14.87
N ALA A 337 11.86 15.76 -15.12
CA ALA A 337 13.11 16.47 -14.89
C ALA A 337 13.32 17.55 -15.96
N GLY A 338 13.42 18.81 -15.54
CA GLY A 338 13.57 19.96 -16.45
C GLY A 338 12.28 20.36 -17.18
N GLY A 339 11.12 19.90 -16.71
CA GLY A 339 9.80 20.16 -17.31
C GLY A 339 9.05 18.86 -17.60
N CYS A 340 7.74 18.95 -17.87
CA CYS A 340 6.94 17.77 -18.21
C CYS A 340 7.25 17.27 -19.63
N GLN A 341 7.69 16.02 -19.72
CA GLN A 341 8.06 15.33 -20.96
C GLN A 341 7.35 13.96 -20.99
N PRO A 342 6.08 13.91 -21.40
CA PRO A 342 5.34 12.66 -21.49
C PRO A 342 5.96 11.71 -22.55
N PRO A 343 5.77 10.39 -22.41
CA PRO A 343 6.17 9.44 -23.42
C PRO A 343 5.35 9.62 -24.72
N SER A 344 5.86 9.11 -25.84
CA SER A 344 5.09 9.05 -27.10
C SER A 344 4.12 7.86 -27.11
N GLY A 345 3.06 7.91 -27.93
CA GLY A 345 2.13 6.78 -28.08
C GLY A 345 1.23 6.50 -26.87
N MET A 346 0.98 7.53 -26.03
CA MET A 346 0.18 7.43 -24.81
C MET A 346 -1.22 6.85 -25.04
N GLN A 347 -1.60 5.91 -24.17
CA GLN A 347 -2.99 5.53 -23.95
C GLN A 347 -3.67 6.54 -23.03
N VAL A 348 -4.99 6.43 -22.87
CA VAL A 348 -5.70 7.11 -21.76
C VAL A 348 -5.66 6.29 -20.47
N ASP A 349 -5.27 5.02 -20.59
CA ASP A 349 -5.07 4.08 -19.50
C ASP A 349 -3.61 4.16 -19.00
N TRP A 350 -3.43 4.35 -17.69
CA TRP A 350 -2.12 4.57 -17.08
C TRP A 350 -1.83 3.63 -15.91
N ILE A 351 -0.54 3.39 -15.70
CA ILE A 351 0.02 2.77 -14.50
C ILE A 351 1.08 3.72 -13.94
N PHE A 352 0.86 4.20 -12.72
CA PHE A 352 1.80 5.03 -11.97
C PHE A 352 2.28 4.28 -10.72
N GLY A 353 3.50 4.59 -10.27
CA GLY A 353 4.11 4.00 -9.09
C GLY A 353 4.86 5.06 -8.29
N SER A 354 4.72 5.06 -6.98
CA SER A 354 5.46 5.97 -6.10
C SER A 354 6.94 5.60 -6.05
N SER A 355 7.76 6.44 -5.43
CA SER A 355 9.11 6.03 -5.03
C SER A 355 9.06 4.70 -4.24
N GLY A 356 10.07 3.86 -4.46
CA GLY A 356 10.08 2.47 -3.99
C GLY A 356 9.42 1.46 -4.95
N VAL A 357 8.83 1.91 -6.06
CA VAL A 357 8.41 1.06 -7.19
C VAL A 357 9.33 1.34 -8.38
N ASP A 358 9.87 0.28 -8.98
CA ASP A 358 10.55 0.34 -10.27
C ASP A 358 9.71 -0.42 -11.31
N PHE A 359 9.62 0.12 -12.52
CA PHE A 359 8.86 -0.48 -13.60
C PHE A 359 9.79 -0.96 -14.70
N ASP A 360 9.48 -2.15 -15.22
CA ASP A 360 10.09 -2.70 -16.42
C ASP A 360 9.02 -3.28 -17.34
N SER A 361 9.44 -3.77 -18.50
CA SER A 361 8.61 -4.60 -19.38
C SER A 361 7.23 -3.99 -19.66
N TYR A 362 7.17 -2.67 -19.90
CA TYR A 362 5.93 -1.99 -20.27
C TYR A 362 5.50 -2.39 -21.69
N TYR A 363 4.23 -2.77 -21.85
CA TYR A 363 3.65 -3.01 -23.17
C TYR A 363 2.13 -2.86 -23.15
N VAL A 364 1.58 -2.63 -24.34
CA VAL A 364 0.15 -2.51 -24.59
C VAL A 364 -0.32 -3.74 -25.37
N THR A 365 -1.29 -4.47 -24.83
CA THR A 365 -1.88 -5.66 -25.45
C THR A 365 -3.17 -5.29 -26.17
N GLY A 366 -3.19 -5.49 -27.48
CA GLY A 366 -4.44 -5.47 -28.25
C GLY A 366 -5.32 -6.64 -27.86
N VAL A 367 -6.52 -6.37 -27.35
CA VAL A 367 -7.47 -7.40 -26.86
C VAL A 367 -8.60 -7.69 -27.86
N GLY A 368 -8.50 -7.15 -29.08
CA GLY A 368 -9.49 -7.35 -30.13
C GLY A 368 -10.89 -6.94 -29.70
N SER A 369 -11.87 -7.83 -29.82
CA SER A 369 -13.27 -7.55 -29.48
C SER A 369 -13.60 -7.72 -27.99
N ALA A 370 -12.62 -7.94 -27.11
CA ALA A 370 -12.87 -8.03 -25.67
C ALA A 370 -13.28 -6.67 -25.07
N SER A 371 -12.66 -5.59 -25.54
CA SER A 371 -12.88 -4.21 -25.12
C SER A 371 -12.49 -3.25 -26.23
N ASP A 372 -13.01 -2.03 -26.23
CA ASP A 372 -12.53 -0.94 -27.08
C ASP A 372 -11.26 -0.26 -26.54
N HIS A 373 -10.81 -0.66 -25.35
CA HIS A 373 -9.50 -0.31 -24.79
C HIS A 373 -8.52 -1.46 -24.95
N ASN A 374 -7.24 -1.12 -25.13
CA ASN A 374 -6.17 -2.09 -24.99
C ASN A 374 -5.88 -2.32 -23.50
N MET A 375 -5.33 -3.48 -23.16
CA MET A 375 -4.82 -3.72 -21.80
C MET A 375 -3.40 -3.17 -21.70
N VAL A 376 -3.14 -2.31 -20.71
CA VAL A 376 -1.80 -1.77 -20.44
C VAL A 376 -1.15 -2.61 -19.34
N ASN A 377 0.10 -3.02 -19.56
CA ASN A 377 0.83 -3.92 -18.67
C ASN A 377 2.20 -3.34 -18.30
N ALA A 378 2.69 -3.71 -17.11
CA ALA A 378 4.06 -3.48 -16.68
C ALA A 378 4.54 -4.59 -15.73
N GLY A 379 5.83 -4.88 -15.76
CA GLY A 379 6.51 -5.50 -14.62
C GLY A 379 6.74 -4.43 -13.56
N ALA A 380 6.47 -4.75 -12.30
CA ALA A 380 6.68 -3.85 -11.17
C ALA A 380 7.55 -4.56 -10.13
N THR A 381 8.55 -3.85 -9.61
CA THR A 381 9.41 -4.31 -8.53
C THR A 381 9.29 -3.36 -7.35
N LEU A 382 8.85 -3.86 -6.20
CA LEU A 382 9.01 -3.13 -4.95
C LEU A 382 10.49 -3.20 -4.55
N LEU A 383 11.18 -2.06 -4.55
CA LEU A 383 12.62 -1.99 -4.30
C LEU A 383 12.98 -2.44 -2.89
N ALA A 384 14.21 -2.91 -2.70
CA ALA A 384 14.67 -3.29 -1.37
C ALA A 384 14.69 -2.07 -0.43
N THR A 385 14.34 -2.27 0.84
CA THR A 385 14.39 -1.24 1.88
C THR A 385 15.48 -1.58 2.89
N GLY A 386 16.44 -0.68 3.10
CA GLY A 386 17.58 -0.87 4.02
C GLY A 386 17.22 -0.81 5.50
#